data_AF-A0AAW3B8C7-F1
#
_entry.id   AF-A0AAW3B8C7-F1
#
_cell.length_a   1.000
_cell.length_b   1.000
_cell.length_c   1.000
_cell.angle_alpha   90.00
_cell.angle_beta   90.00
_cell.angle_gamma   90.00
#
_symmetry.space_group_name_H-M   'P 1'
#
loop_
_entity.id
_entity.type
_entity.pdbx_description
1 polymer ?
#
loop_
_entity_poly.entity_id
_entity_poly.type
_entity_poly.pdbx_seq_one_letter_code
_entity_poly.pdbx_strand_id
1 'polypeptide(L)'
;MSDVASSLNRVVIIGSGLAGQCAAIEAARHGAKEVVLIEKENRLGGNSAKATSGINAWGTAVQKAAGVHDSGELFEKDTFASGKGGSCRPELVRTLSDHSAEAIEWLSSFGIPLTALTQLGGASRKRCHRAPDNPDGTPLPIGFTIVRALENYIRTNLSDIVRIETNARLI
;
A
#
# COMPACT_ATOMS: atom_id res chain seq x y z
N MET A 1 -29.42 28.02 -15.24
CA MET A 1 -28.17 27.99 -14.44
C MET A 1 -28.19 26.76 -13.54
N SER A 2 -28.20 25.55 -14.10
CA SER A 2 -28.54 24.31 -13.37
C SER A 2 -27.68 23.08 -13.70
N ASP A 3 -26.59 23.22 -14.47
CA ASP A 3 -25.85 22.04 -15.01
C ASP A 3 -24.40 21.90 -14.55
N VAL A 4 -23.96 22.61 -13.51
CA VAL A 4 -22.58 22.46 -12.99
C VAL A 4 -22.54 21.67 -11.67
N ALA A 5 -23.67 21.43 -11.02
CA ALA A 5 -23.73 20.78 -9.72
C ALA A 5 -23.85 19.24 -9.77
N SER A 6 -24.12 18.64 -10.93
CA SER A 6 -24.30 17.18 -11.06
C SER A 6 -23.04 16.40 -11.44
N SER A 7 -21.89 17.06 -11.64
CA SER A 7 -20.75 16.46 -12.36
C SER A 7 -19.43 16.28 -11.57
N LEU A 8 -19.41 16.34 -10.24
CA LEU A 8 -18.15 16.38 -9.46
C LEU A 8 -17.81 15.13 -8.63
N ASN A 9 -18.35 13.96 -8.95
CA ASN A 9 -18.03 12.72 -8.21
C ASN A 9 -17.11 11.75 -8.98
N ARG A 10 -16.28 12.26 -9.90
CA ARG A 10 -15.30 11.48 -10.66
C ARG A 10 -13.88 11.69 -10.11
N VAL A 11 -13.17 10.61 -9.84
CA VAL A 11 -11.75 10.62 -9.45
C VAL A 11 -10.93 9.94 -10.54
N VAL A 12 -9.86 10.59 -11.02
CA VAL A 12 -8.93 9.99 -11.99
C VAL A 12 -7.60 9.74 -11.30
N ILE A 13 -7.13 8.50 -11.36
CA ILE A 13 -5.90 8.03 -10.72
C ILE A 13 -4.95 7.58 -11.81
N ILE A 14 -3.74 8.14 -11.83
CA ILE A 14 -2.72 7.86 -12.83
C ILE A 14 -1.65 6.97 -12.20
N GLY A 15 -1.51 5.75 -12.73
CA GLY A 15 -0.58 4.74 -12.27
C GLY A 15 -1.25 3.73 -11.36
N SER A 16 -1.03 2.45 -11.65
CA SER A 16 -1.74 1.36 -10.97
C SER A 16 -0.86 0.47 -10.10
N GLY A 17 0.23 1.05 -9.59
CA GLY A 17 0.98 0.46 -8.48
C GLY A 17 0.17 0.43 -7.19
N LEU A 18 0.80 -0.01 -6.10
CA LEU A 18 0.12 -0.17 -4.81
C LEU A 18 -0.62 1.10 -4.37
N ALA A 19 0.04 2.25 -4.43
CA ALA A 19 -0.56 3.53 -4.05
C ALA A 19 -1.83 3.87 -4.87
N GLY A 20 -1.81 3.63 -6.18
CA GLY A 20 -2.96 3.92 -7.05
C GLY A 20 -4.15 2.99 -6.81
N GLN A 21 -3.88 1.71 -6.53
CA GLN A 21 -4.94 0.76 -6.17
C GLN A 21 -5.55 1.08 -4.80
N CYS A 22 -4.73 1.41 -3.80
CA CYS A 22 -5.22 1.87 -2.50
C CYS A 22 -6.08 3.14 -2.66
N ALA A 23 -5.61 4.12 -3.44
CA ALA A 23 -6.35 5.34 -3.72
C ALA A 23 -7.69 5.06 -4.42
N ALA A 24 -7.75 4.09 -5.34
CA ALA A 24 -8.99 3.73 -6.04
C ALA A 24 -10.02 3.11 -5.09
N ILE A 25 -9.58 2.21 -4.22
CA ILE A 25 -10.43 1.58 -3.21
C ILE A 25 -10.94 2.61 -2.22
N GLU A 26 -10.06 3.47 -1.69
CA GLU A 26 -10.45 4.48 -0.71
C GLU A 26 -11.35 5.56 -1.33
N ALA A 27 -11.09 6.00 -2.56
CA ALA A 27 -11.99 6.92 -3.26
C ALA A 27 -13.41 6.34 -3.39
N ALA A 28 -13.53 5.07 -3.77
CA ALA A 28 -14.82 4.39 -3.86
C ALA A 28 -15.51 4.26 -2.48
N ARG A 29 -14.75 3.88 -1.44
CA ARG A 29 -15.26 3.78 -0.05
C ARG A 29 -15.73 5.12 0.50
N HIS A 30 -15.11 6.22 0.09
CA HIS A 30 -15.47 7.58 0.47
C HIS A 30 -16.50 8.24 -0.45
N GLY A 31 -17.20 7.45 -1.28
CA GLY A 31 -18.42 7.89 -1.97
C GLY A 31 -18.20 8.48 -3.36
N ALA A 32 -17.00 8.34 -3.94
CA ALA A 32 -16.80 8.61 -5.37
C ALA A 32 -17.80 7.80 -6.19
N LYS A 33 -18.44 8.44 -7.17
CA LYS A 33 -19.42 7.78 -8.05
C LYS A 33 -18.77 7.16 -9.28
N GLU A 34 -17.59 7.65 -9.64
CA GLU A 34 -16.78 7.08 -10.70
C GLU A 34 -15.30 7.25 -10.36
N VAL A 35 -14.54 6.19 -10.51
CA VAL A 35 -13.09 6.18 -10.36
C VAL A 35 -12.49 5.62 -11.64
N VAL A 36 -11.58 6.36 -12.27
CA VAL A 36 -10.84 5.88 -13.45
C VAL A 36 -9.39 5.63 -13.03
N LEU A 37 -8.99 4.37 -12.98
CA LEU A 37 -7.62 3.95 -12.69
C LEU A 37 -6.87 3.68 -14.00
N ILE A 38 -5.91 4.53 -14.32
CA ILE A 38 -5.18 4.53 -15.59
C ILE A 38 -3.80 3.87 -15.41
N GLU A 39 -3.46 2.95 -16.30
CA GLU A 39 -2.16 2.29 -16.39
C GLU A 39 -1.63 2.34 -17.83
N LYS A 40 -0.37 2.73 -17.99
CA LYS A 40 0.25 2.76 -19.32
C LYS A 40 0.61 1.36 -19.80
N GLU A 41 0.94 0.44 -18.90
CA GLU A 41 1.29 -0.94 -19.25
C GLU A 41 0.05 -1.82 -19.46
N ASN A 42 0.26 -3.03 -19.98
CA ASN A 42 -0.83 -4.01 -20.15
C ASN A 42 -1.23 -4.73 -18.85
N ARG A 43 -0.47 -4.51 -17.76
CA ARG A 43 -0.65 -5.14 -16.45
C ARG A 43 -0.48 -4.10 -15.36
N LEU A 44 -1.25 -4.25 -14.28
CA LEU A 44 -1.17 -3.37 -13.12
C LEU A 44 0.05 -3.71 -12.24
N GLY A 45 0.38 -2.81 -11.31
CA GLY A 45 1.29 -3.09 -10.20
C GLY A 45 2.66 -2.42 -10.24
N GLY A 46 3.15 -2.06 -11.43
CA GLY A 46 4.43 -1.32 -11.58
C GLY A 46 5.59 -1.92 -10.77
N ASN A 47 6.37 -1.06 -10.10
CA ASN A 47 7.45 -1.51 -9.21
C ASN A 47 6.95 -2.14 -7.91
N SER A 48 5.74 -1.81 -7.45
CA SER A 48 5.16 -2.41 -6.25
C SER A 48 5.01 -3.93 -6.39
N ALA A 49 4.62 -4.41 -7.57
CA ALA A 49 4.51 -5.83 -7.85
C ALA A 49 5.86 -6.58 -7.79
N LYS A 50 6.99 -5.86 -7.89
CA LYS A 50 8.35 -6.43 -7.85
C LYS A 50 8.97 -6.40 -6.45
N ALA A 51 8.31 -5.78 -5.47
CA ALA A 51 8.82 -5.71 -4.10
C ALA A 51 8.79 -7.09 -3.42
N THR A 52 9.89 -7.47 -2.77
CA THR A 52 10.07 -8.81 -2.18
C THR A 52 10.19 -8.82 -0.67
N SER A 53 10.61 -7.70 -0.04
CA SER A 53 10.92 -7.69 1.39
C SER A 53 9.67 -7.66 2.27
N GLY A 54 8.80 -6.67 2.10
CA GLY A 54 7.64 -6.45 2.96
C GLY A 54 7.35 -4.96 3.20
N ILE A 55 6.51 -4.66 4.19
CA ILE A 55 6.05 -3.30 4.56
C ILE A 55 6.44 -3.02 6.01
N ASN A 56 7.11 -1.90 6.24
CA ASN A 56 7.49 -1.50 7.59
C ASN A 56 6.30 -0.93 8.37
N ALA A 57 6.12 -1.37 9.61
CA ALA A 57 5.20 -0.76 10.56
C ALA A 57 5.64 -1.01 12.01
N TRP A 58 5.29 -0.12 12.92
CA TRP A 58 5.56 -0.29 14.35
C TRP A 58 4.28 -0.44 15.16
N GLY A 59 4.35 -1.02 16.35
CA GLY A 59 3.22 -1.16 17.27
C GLY A 59 2.15 -2.16 16.82
N THR A 60 2.43 -3.04 15.86
CA THR A 60 1.42 -3.95 15.30
C THR A 60 1.13 -5.13 16.23
N ALA A 61 -0.05 -5.74 16.08
CA ALA A 61 -0.39 -6.98 16.76
C ALA A 61 0.62 -8.12 16.47
N VAL A 62 1.17 -8.16 15.24
CA VAL A 62 2.20 -9.13 14.82
C VAL A 62 3.50 -8.91 15.59
N GLN A 63 3.94 -7.66 15.75
CA GLN A 63 5.12 -7.34 16.57
C GLN A 63 4.90 -7.71 18.04
N LYS A 64 3.73 -7.39 18.59
CA LYS A 64 3.39 -7.74 19.97
C LYS A 64 3.41 -9.26 20.20
N ALA A 65 2.82 -10.03 19.28
CA ALA A 65 2.84 -11.50 19.34
C ALA A 65 4.26 -12.08 19.23
N ALA A 66 5.14 -11.41 18.48
CA ALA A 66 6.54 -11.78 18.33
C ALA A 66 7.47 -11.24 19.45
N GLY A 67 6.93 -10.54 20.46
CA GLY A 67 7.72 -9.95 21.54
C GLY A 67 8.62 -8.79 21.10
N VAL A 68 8.32 -8.14 19.97
CA VAL A 68 9.10 -7.02 19.46
C VAL A 68 8.62 -5.72 20.10
N HIS A 69 9.52 -5.07 20.87
CA HIS A 69 9.28 -3.74 21.45
C HIS A 69 9.80 -2.65 20.50
N ASP A 70 8.89 -2.02 19.78
CA ASP A 70 9.14 -0.94 18.82
C ASP A 70 8.34 0.33 19.19
N SER A 71 8.69 1.47 18.59
CA SER A 71 7.99 2.74 18.84
C SER A 71 8.03 3.65 17.62
N GLY A 72 7.11 4.62 17.56
CA GLY A 72 7.10 5.65 16.52
C GLY A 72 8.38 6.47 16.52
N GLU A 73 8.91 6.81 17.69
CA GLU A 73 10.19 7.53 17.83
C GLU A 73 11.36 6.75 17.18
N LEU A 74 11.42 5.43 17.38
CA LEU A 74 12.44 4.59 16.76
C LEU A 74 12.22 4.49 15.24
N PHE A 75 10.97 4.33 14.80
CA PHE A 75 10.62 4.27 13.38
C PHE A 75 11.01 5.57 12.65
N GLU A 76 10.63 6.71 13.19
CA GLU A 76 10.93 8.02 12.64
C GLU A 76 12.43 8.28 12.63
N LYS A 77 13.13 8.03 13.75
CA LYS A 77 14.58 8.18 13.84
C LYS A 77 15.31 7.36 12.77
N ASP A 78 14.93 6.10 12.59
CA ASP A 78 15.52 5.23 11.57
C ASP A 78 15.21 5.72 10.15
N THR A 79 14.02 6.26 9.93
CA THR A 79 13.59 6.85 8.65
C THR A 79 14.42 8.09 8.30
N PHE A 80 14.61 9.02 9.25
CA PHE A 80 15.46 10.19 9.06
C PHE A 80 16.92 9.80 8.82
N ALA A 81 17.44 8.83 9.58
CA ALA A 81 18.81 8.35 9.41
C ALA A 81 19.04 7.69 8.03
N SER A 82 18.01 7.03 7.48
CA SER A 82 18.04 6.45 6.14
C SER A 82 17.91 7.50 5.03
N GLY A 83 17.36 8.67 5.34
CA GLY A 83 17.19 9.80 4.43
C GLY A 83 18.51 10.50 4.12
N LYS A 84 19.15 10.14 3.01
CA LYS A 84 20.39 10.79 2.57
C LYS A 84 20.17 12.28 2.30
N GLY A 85 20.90 13.14 3.02
CA GLY A 85 20.89 14.60 2.81
C GLY A 85 19.87 15.38 3.62
N GLY A 86 19.18 14.77 4.60
CA GLY A 86 18.28 15.49 5.51
C GLY A 86 17.03 16.08 4.84
N SER A 87 16.67 15.59 3.66
CA SER A 87 15.55 16.08 2.84
C SER A 87 14.19 15.50 3.23
N CYS A 88 14.14 14.60 4.22
CA CYS A 88 12.90 14.06 4.75
C CYS A 88 12.08 15.18 5.41
N ARG A 89 10.89 15.43 4.87
CA ARG A 89 9.91 16.34 5.47
C ARG A 89 9.35 15.73 6.76
N PRO A 90 9.56 16.34 7.94
CA PRO A 90 9.21 15.68 9.21
C PRO A 90 7.74 15.29 9.33
N GLU A 91 6.84 16.12 8.83
CA GLU A 91 5.40 15.85 8.82
C GLU A 91 5.04 14.61 8.00
N LEU A 92 5.74 14.33 6.89
CA LEU A 92 5.48 13.14 6.09
C LEU A 92 6.05 11.88 6.74
N VAL A 93 7.20 11.99 7.40
CA VAL A 93 7.79 10.89 8.18
C VAL A 93 6.89 10.52 9.36
N ARG A 94 6.34 11.53 10.04
CA ARG A 94 5.36 11.34 11.11
C ARG A 94 4.08 10.68 10.59
N THR A 95 3.49 11.17 9.51
CA THR A 95 2.32 10.52 8.89
C THR A 95 2.60 9.06 8.50
N LEU A 96 3.78 8.79 7.93
CA LEU A 96 4.20 7.43 7.60
C LEU A 96 4.29 6.55 8.85
N SER A 97 4.85 7.08 9.94
CA SER A 97 5.00 6.37 11.22
C SER A 97 3.65 6.10 11.88
N ASP A 98 2.86 7.15 12.10
CA ASP A 98 1.61 7.13 12.88
C ASP A 98 0.55 6.19 12.26
N HIS A 99 0.48 6.11 10.92
CA HIS A 99 -0.49 5.26 10.21
C HIS A 99 0.07 3.90 9.78
N SER A 100 1.32 3.57 10.14
CA SER A 100 1.96 2.34 9.64
C SER A 100 1.26 1.06 10.10
N ALA A 101 0.83 1.00 11.37
CA ALA A 101 0.11 -0.16 11.90
C ALA A 101 -1.27 -0.34 11.24
N GLU A 102 -2.02 0.76 11.11
CA GLU A 102 -3.31 0.79 10.43
C GLU A 102 -3.18 0.30 8.98
N ALA A 103 -2.11 0.68 8.27
CA ALA A 103 -1.87 0.20 6.91
C ALA A 103 -1.66 -1.33 6.84
N ILE A 104 -0.97 -1.93 7.83
CA ILE A 104 -0.82 -3.40 7.90
C ILE A 104 -2.16 -4.08 8.15
N GLU A 105 -2.97 -3.55 9.07
CA GLU A 105 -4.30 -4.07 9.37
C GLU A 105 -5.23 -3.95 8.15
N TRP A 106 -5.21 -2.79 7.48
CA TRP A 106 -5.98 -2.52 6.27
C TRP A 106 -5.64 -3.51 5.16
N LEU A 107 -4.35 -3.73 4.87
CA LEU A 107 -3.93 -4.73 3.88
C LEU A 107 -4.32 -6.15 4.30
N SER A 108 -4.20 -6.46 5.58
CA SER A 108 -4.59 -7.78 6.11
C SER A 108 -6.08 -8.05 5.94
N SER A 109 -6.93 -7.01 5.93
CA SER A 109 -8.38 -7.14 5.69
C SER A 109 -8.74 -7.69 4.30
N PHE A 110 -7.82 -7.62 3.33
CA PHE A 110 -7.95 -8.23 2.00
C PHE A 110 -7.45 -9.69 1.95
N GLY A 111 -7.21 -10.32 3.10
CA GLY A 111 -6.70 -11.68 3.20
C GLY A 111 -5.20 -11.81 2.92
N ILE A 112 -4.46 -10.71 2.94
CA ILE A 112 -3.01 -10.69 2.70
C ILE A 112 -2.30 -11.07 4.02
N PRO A 113 -1.50 -12.16 4.06
CA PRO A 113 -0.98 -12.68 5.32
C PRO A 113 0.29 -11.93 5.77
N LEU A 114 0.19 -10.68 6.24
CA LEU A 114 1.34 -9.88 6.70
C LEU A 114 1.83 -10.27 8.12
N THR A 115 1.98 -11.56 8.39
CA THR A 115 2.16 -12.13 9.73
C THR A 115 3.60 -12.53 10.07
N ALA A 116 4.51 -12.51 9.10
CA ALA A 116 5.93 -12.75 9.33
C ALA A 116 6.70 -11.42 9.42
N LEU A 117 7.70 -11.39 10.28
CA LEU A 117 8.58 -10.23 10.45
C LEU A 117 9.99 -10.52 9.93
N THR A 118 10.62 -9.52 9.34
CA THR A 118 12.03 -9.56 8.93
C THR A 118 12.78 -8.32 9.43
N GLN A 119 14.03 -8.50 9.82
CA GLN A 119 14.94 -7.40 10.14
C GLN A 119 15.59 -6.92 8.83
N LEU A 120 15.43 -5.65 8.51
CA LEU A 120 16.07 -5.02 7.35
C LEU A 120 17.16 -4.06 7.81
N GLY A 121 18.13 -3.78 6.93
CA GLY A 121 19.16 -2.77 7.18
C GLY A 121 18.55 -1.38 7.39
N GLY A 122 19.15 -0.59 8.28
CA GLY A 122 18.67 0.76 8.61
C GLY A 122 17.55 0.81 9.65
N ALA A 123 16.88 -0.30 9.96
CA ALA A 123 15.88 -0.38 11.03
C ALA A 123 16.50 -0.85 12.34
N SER A 124 16.22 -0.17 13.45
CA SER A 124 16.65 -0.52 14.80
C SER A 124 15.82 -1.63 15.45
N ARG A 125 14.65 -1.96 14.87
CA ARG A 125 13.75 -3.03 15.31
C ARG A 125 13.23 -3.84 14.14
N LYS A 126 12.83 -5.08 14.44
CA LYS A 126 12.26 -6.03 13.49
C LYS A 126 10.83 -5.61 13.14
N ARG A 127 10.66 -4.91 12.02
CA ARG A 127 9.40 -4.22 11.70
C ARG A 127 8.90 -4.35 10.26
N CYS A 128 9.63 -5.09 9.42
CA CYS A 128 9.21 -5.36 8.04
C CYS A 128 8.24 -6.55 8.04
N HIS A 129 6.97 -6.30 7.76
CA HIS A 129 5.88 -7.27 7.69
C HIS A 129 5.80 -7.87 6.30
N ARG A 130 5.71 -9.20 6.23
CA ARG A 130 5.62 -9.95 4.97
C ARG A 130 4.78 -11.21 5.15
N ALA A 131 4.51 -11.86 4.02
CA ALA A 131 3.99 -13.22 4.03
C ALA A 131 5.01 -14.20 4.63
N PRO A 132 4.54 -15.21 5.40
CA PRO A 132 5.31 -16.40 5.66
C PRO A 132 5.81 -17.03 4.36
N ASP A 133 6.94 -17.72 4.43
CA ASP A 133 7.44 -18.49 3.31
C ASP A 133 6.48 -19.64 2.98
N ASN A 134 6.53 -20.08 1.72
CA ASN A 134 5.78 -21.26 1.29
C ASN A 134 6.22 -22.50 2.10
N PRO A 135 5.39 -23.57 2.15
CA PRO A 135 5.76 -24.80 2.87
C PRO A 135 7.08 -25.44 2.42
N ASP A 136 7.51 -25.17 1.19
CA ASP A 136 8.80 -25.61 0.62
C ASP A 136 9.99 -24.69 0.98
N GLY A 137 9.76 -23.66 1.80
CA GLY A 137 10.76 -22.68 2.23
C GLY A 137 11.04 -21.56 1.23
N THR A 138 10.36 -21.51 0.08
CA THR A 138 10.55 -20.43 -0.88
C THR A 138 9.78 -19.16 -0.47
N PRO A 139 10.34 -17.95 -0.71
CA PRO A 139 9.67 -16.72 -0.31
C PRO A 139 8.45 -16.44 -1.19
N LEU A 140 7.31 -16.10 -0.57
CA LEU A 140 6.16 -15.59 -1.31
C LEU A 140 6.47 -14.18 -1.86
N PRO A 141 6.17 -13.89 -3.14
CA PRO A 141 6.40 -12.57 -3.72
C PRO A 141 5.39 -11.54 -3.18
N ILE A 142 5.64 -11.00 -1.98
CA ILE A 142 4.67 -10.20 -1.23
C ILE A 142 4.14 -8.98 -2.00
N GLY A 143 4.99 -8.26 -2.75
CA GLY A 143 4.56 -7.13 -3.56
C GLY A 143 3.57 -7.53 -4.65
N PHE A 144 3.83 -8.64 -5.34
CA PHE A 144 2.89 -9.20 -6.32
C PHE A 144 1.60 -9.66 -5.65
N THR A 145 1.69 -10.36 -4.52
CA THR A 145 0.52 -10.84 -3.76
C THR A 145 -0.40 -9.69 -3.37
N ILE A 146 0.14 -8.59 -2.83
CA ILE A 146 -0.65 -7.42 -2.45
C ILE A 146 -1.35 -6.81 -3.67
N VAL A 147 -0.59 -6.52 -4.72
CA VAL A 147 -1.13 -5.93 -5.97
C VAL A 147 -2.25 -6.80 -6.54
N ARG A 148 -2.08 -8.12 -6.54
CA ARG A 148 -3.10 -9.05 -7.06
C ARG A 148 -4.33 -9.12 -6.18
N ALA A 149 -4.18 -9.08 -4.86
CA ALA A 149 -5.31 -9.07 -3.94
C ALA A 149 -6.16 -7.81 -4.11
N LEU A 150 -5.53 -6.63 -4.18
CA LEU A 150 -6.22 -5.36 -4.37
C LEU A 150 -6.82 -5.25 -5.78
N GLU A 151 -6.10 -5.66 -6.82
CA GLU A 151 -6.65 -5.74 -8.19
C GLU A 151 -7.89 -6.62 -8.23
N ASN A 152 -7.82 -7.82 -7.65
CA ASN A 152 -8.96 -8.73 -7.61
C ASN A 152 -10.13 -8.08 -6.89
N TYR A 153 -9.93 -7.49 -5.71
CA TYR A 153 -10.98 -6.80 -4.96
C TYR A 153 -11.62 -5.67 -5.79
N ILE A 154 -10.83 -4.84 -6.47
CA ILE A 154 -11.37 -3.77 -7.33
C ILE A 154 -12.25 -4.39 -8.43
N ARG A 155 -11.77 -5.43 -9.10
CA ARG A 155 -12.49 -6.08 -10.21
C ARG A 155 -13.74 -6.82 -9.78
N THR A 156 -13.76 -7.38 -8.57
CA THR A 156 -14.89 -8.21 -8.09
C THR A 156 -15.90 -7.41 -7.28
N ASN A 157 -15.48 -6.39 -6.55
CA ASN A 157 -16.33 -5.69 -5.59
C ASN A 157 -16.61 -4.24 -5.96
N LEU A 158 -15.80 -3.64 -6.85
CA LEU A 158 -15.91 -2.22 -7.19
C LEU A 158 -16.05 -1.98 -8.70
N SER A 159 -16.37 -3.00 -9.52
CA SER A 159 -16.43 -2.88 -10.98
C SER A 159 -17.43 -1.85 -11.49
N ASP A 160 -18.49 -1.58 -10.72
CA ASP A 160 -19.54 -0.62 -11.07
C ASP A 160 -19.11 0.84 -10.83
N ILE A 161 -18.04 1.04 -10.04
CA ILE A 161 -17.55 2.37 -9.64
C ILE A 161 -16.16 2.63 -10.22
N VAL A 162 -15.28 1.62 -10.19
CA VAL A 162 -13.88 1.72 -10.59
C VAL A 162 -13.67 1.08 -11.96
N ARG A 163 -13.37 1.93 -12.95
CA ARG A 163 -12.99 1.53 -14.29
C ARG A 163 -11.47 1.51 -14.42
N ILE A 164 -10.91 0.36 -14.81
CA ILE A 164 -9.47 0.19 -15.05
C ILE A 164 -9.19 0.33 -16.54
N GLU A 165 -8.29 1.25 -16.90
CA GLU A 165 -7.81 1.44 -18.27
C GLU A 165 -6.32 1.08 -18.35
N THR A 166 -5.98 0.01 -19.07
CA THR A 166 -4.59 -0.38 -19.35
C THR A 166 -4.17 0.05 -20.75
N ASN A 167 -2.87 -0.01 -21.04
CA ASN A 167 -2.29 0.42 -22.33
C ASN A 167 -2.52 1.91 -22.67
N ALA A 168 -2.74 2.76 -21.66
CA ALA A 168 -2.97 4.17 -21.87
C ALA A 168 -1.76 4.86 -22.52
N ARG A 169 -2.01 5.78 -23.45
CA ARG A 169 -1.01 6.59 -24.15
C ARG A 169 -1.48 8.04 -24.16
N LEU A 170 -0.54 8.98 -23.99
CA LEU A 170 -0.76 10.37 -24.36
C LEU A 170 -0.67 10.43 -25.89
N ILE A 171 -1.71 10.97 -26.51
CA ILE A 171 -1.80 11.20 -27.96
C ILE A 171 -1.41 12.66 -28.21
#